data_AF-A0A8X7Y9F5-F1
#
_entry.id   AF-A0A8X7Y9F5-F1
#
_cell.length_a   1.000
_cell.length_b   1.000
_cell.length_c   1.000
_cell.angle_alpha   90.00
_cell.angle_beta   90.00
_cell.angle_gamma   90.00
#
_symmetry.space_group_name_H-M   'P 1'
#
loop_
_entity.id
_entity.type
_entity.pdbx_description
1 polymer ?
#
loop_
_entity_poly.entity_id
_entity_poly.type
_entity_poly.pdbx_seq_one_letter_code
_entity_poly.pdbx_strand_id
1 'polypeptide(L)'
;MPCLNISTNVNLDGVNTSAILSEASSQVAKIIKKPESYVMIVLKGSVPISFGGTEQPAAYGELVSVGGLNSDVNKKLSSAIATILESKLSVPKSRVPTLVGMVPPSKSSFSLELLAT
;
A
#
# COMPACT_ATOMS: atom_id res chain seq x y z
N MET A 1 -10.26 1.40 8.55
CA MET A 1 -10.30 1.40 7.08
C MET A 1 -8.98 1.85 6.52
N PRO A 2 -8.02 0.93 6.36
CA PRO A 2 -6.81 1.18 5.61
C PRO A 2 -7.08 1.19 4.11
N CYS A 3 -6.56 2.18 3.40
CA CYS A 3 -6.53 2.21 1.94
C CYS A 3 -5.08 2.34 1.49
N LEU A 4 -4.58 1.37 0.73
CA LEU A 4 -3.24 1.36 0.17
C LEU A 4 -3.31 1.56 -1.35
N ASN A 5 -2.79 2.67 -1.83
CA ASN A 5 -2.58 2.94 -3.25
C ASN A 5 -1.14 2.58 -3.63
N ILE A 6 -0.95 1.68 -4.58
CA ILE A 6 0.34 1.32 -5.16
C ILE A 6 0.34 1.79 -6.61
N SER A 7 1.34 2.58 -6.98
CA SER A 7 1.61 2.96 -8.37
C SER A 7 3.02 2.50 -8.76
N THR A 8 3.18 1.94 -9.95
CA THR A 8 4.48 1.48 -10.45
C THR A 8 4.62 1.77 -11.95
N ASN A 9 5.86 1.95 -12.40
CA ASN A 9 6.20 2.04 -13.83
C ASN A 9 6.35 0.67 -14.49
N VAL A 10 6.26 -0.42 -13.74
CA VAL A 10 6.26 -1.79 -14.27
C VAL A 10 4.95 -2.05 -15.01
N ASN A 11 5.04 -2.66 -16.19
CA ASN A 11 3.85 -3.16 -16.89
C ASN A 11 3.30 -4.39 -16.16
N LEU A 12 2.00 -4.39 -15.89
CA LEU A 12 1.31 -5.47 -15.18
C LEU A 12 0.71 -6.53 -16.12
N ASP A 13 0.87 -6.39 -17.44
CA ASP A 13 0.45 -7.40 -18.40
C ASP A 13 1.14 -8.74 -18.12
N GLY A 14 0.35 -9.80 -17.97
CA GLY A 14 0.86 -11.14 -17.62
C GLY A 14 1.30 -11.30 -16.16
N VAL A 15 1.21 -10.26 -15.33
CA VAL A 15 1.46 -10.35 -13.88
C VAL A 15 0.20 -10.83 -13.16
N ASN A 16 0.38 -11.73 -12.19
CA ASN A 16 -0.72 -12.12 -11.30
C ASN A 16 -1.02 -11.02 -10.27
N THR A 17 -1.76 -10.00 -10.70
CA THR A 17 -2.15 -8.85 -9.86
C THR A 17 -3.03 -9.27 -8.69
N SER A 18 -3.86 -10.31 -8.85
CA SER A 18 -4.71 -10.83 -7.77
C SER A 18 -3.90 -11.36 -6.59
N ALA A 19 -2.77 -12.02 -6.86
CA ALA A 19 -1.86 -12.46 -5.80
C ALA A 19 -1.23 -11.28 -5.05
N ILE A 20 -0.85 -10.21 -5.76
CA ILE A 20 -0.30 -8.99 -5.14
C ILE A 20 -1.35 -8.34 -4.23
N LEU A 21 -2.59 -8.18 -4.75
CA LEU A 21 -3.69 -7.54 -4.03
C LEU A 21 -4.05 -8.32 -2.76
N SER A 22 -4.19 -9.65 -2.86
CA SER A 22 -4.53 -10.51 -1.73
C SER A 22 -3.42 -10.58 -0.68
N GLU A 23 -2.16 -10.63 -1.10
CA GLU A 23 -1.04 -10.65 -0.16
C GLU A 23 -0.91 -9.31 0.57
N ALA A 24 -1.04 -8.20 -0.16
CA ALA A 24 -1.01 -6.85 0.40
C ALA A 24 -2.17 -6.60 1.38
N SER A 25 -3.41 -7.00 1.03
CA SER A 25 -4.57 -6.82 1.91
C SER A 25 -4.39 -7.54 3.25
N SER A 26 -3.95 -8.80 3.22
CA SER A 26 -3.73 -9.58 4.43
C SER A 26 -2.58 -9.02 5.29
N GLN A 27 -1.48 -8.55 4.67
CA GLN A 27 -0.38 -7.93 5.42
C GLN A 27 -0.81 -6.61 6.07
N VAL A 28 -1.51 -5.75 5.34
CA VAL A 28 -2.02 -4.48 5.86
C VAL A 28 -2.98 -4.71 7.03
N ALA A 29 -3.92 -5.65 6.90
CA ALA A 29 -4.85 -6.03 7.95
C ALA A 29 -4.12 -6.50 9.23
N LYS A 30 -3.15 -7.42 9.06
CA LYS A 30 -2.35 -7.98 10.16
C LYS A 30 -1.53 -6.92 10.89
N ILE A 31 -0.85 -6.04 10.15
CA ILE A 31 0.07 -5.07 10.75
C ILE A 31 -0.69 -3.93 11.45
N ILE A 32 -1.77 -3.43 10.85
CA ILE A 32 -2.59 -2.35 11.42
C ILE A 32 -3.56 -2.90 12.49
N LYS A 33 -3.73 -4.22 12.56
CA LYS A 33 -4.67 -4.91 13.45
C LYS A 33 -6.11 -4.46 13.24
N LYS A 34 -6.53 -4.42 11.97
CA LYS A 34 -7.91 -4.15 11.56
C LYS A 34 -8.44 -5.29 10.70
N PRO A 35 -9.75 -5.58 10.73
CA PRO A 35 -10.33 -6.60 9.86
C PRO A 35 -10.00 -6.33 8.40
N GLU A 36 -9.65 -7.38 7.66
CA GLU A 36 -9.32 -7.30 6.24
C GLU A 36 -10.50 -6.82 5.38
N SER A 37 -11.74 -7.05 5.85
CA SER A 37 -12.96 -6.53 5.22
C SER A 37 -13.00 -5.00 5.09
N TYR A 38 -12.19 -4.27 5.86
CA TYR A 38 -12.07 -2.81 5.77
C TYR A 38 -10.81 -2.34 5.06
N VAL A 39 -10.04 -3.26 4.46
CA VAL A 39 -8.80 -2.96 3.76
C VAL A 39 -9.09 -2.84 2.27
N MET A 40 -8.75 -1.69 1.70
CA MET A 40 -8.81 -1.45 0.26
C MET A 40 -7.39 -1.36 -0.28
N ILE A 41 -7.10 -2.09 -1.36
CA ILE A 41 -5.83 -2.02 -2.07
C ILE A 41 -6.11 -1.63 -3.52
N VAL A 42 -5.35 -0.67 -4.03
CA VAL A 42 -5.38 -0.25 -5.43
C VAL A 42 -3.99 -0.44 -6.00
N LEU A 43 -3.88 -1.11 -7.15
CA LEU A 43 -2.63 -1.31 -7.86
C LEU A 43 -2.73 -0.69 -9.26
N LYS A 44 -1.83 0.24 -9.57
CA LYS A 44 -1.74 0.93 -10.87
C LYS A 44 -0.39 0.63 -11.49
N GLY A 45 -0.40 -0.01 -12.65
CA GLY A 45 0.78 -0.27 -13.47
C GLY A 45 1.00 0.78 -14.54
N SER A 46 2.14 0.70 -15.21
CA SER A 46 2.45 1.53 -16.39
C SER A 46 2.32 3.04 -16.13
N VAL A 47 2.57 3.47 -14.89
CA VAL A 47 2.56 4.88 -14.49
C VAL A 47 3.97 5.44 -14.67
N PRO A 48 4.17 6.59 -15.35
CA PRO A 48 5.48 7.23 -15.43
C PRO A 48 6.02 7.57 -14.03
N ILE A 49 7.18 7.01 -13.67
CA ILE A 49 7.85 7.24 -12.38
C ILE A 49 9.35 7.42 -12.63
N SER A 50 9.91 8.49 -12.07
CA SER A 50 11.36 8.70 -11.97
C SER A 50 11.76 8.73 -10.51
N PHE A 51 12.74 7.90 -10.13
CA PHE A 51 13.29 7.85 -8.77
C PHE A 51 14.81 7.95 -8.83
N GLY A 52 15.35 8.94 -8.11
CA GLY A 52 16.79 9.27 -8.18
C GLY A 52 17.24 9.68 -9.59
N GLY A 53 16.36 10.34 -10.37
CA GLY A 53 16.66 10.78 -11.74
C GLY A 53 16.65 9.66 -12.80
N THR A 54 16.17 8.46 -12.47
CA THR A 54 16.11 7.32 -13.40
C THR A 54 14.73 6.70 -13.44
N GLU A 55 14.33 6.20 -14.61
CA GLU A 55 13.06 5.51 -14.86
C GLU A 55 13.16 3.99 -14.71
N GLN A 56 14.23 3.50 -14.05
CA GLN A 56 14.35 2.09 -13.68
C GLN A 56 13.16 1.64 -12.80
N PRO A 57 12.81 0.34 -12.75
CA PRO A 57 11.67 -0.17 -12.01
C PRO A 57 11.56 0.45 -10.61
N ALA A 58 10.42 1.06 -10.35
CA ALA A 58 10.14 1.82 -9.15
C ALA A 58 8.65 1.72 -8.82
N ALA A 59 8.34 1.85 -7.53
CA ALA A 59 6.95 1.87 -7.08
C ALA A 59 6.77 2.90 -5.97
N TYR A 60 5.59 3.46 -5.89
CA TYR A 60 5.18 4.40 -4.87
C TYR A 60 3.95 3.83 -4.16
N GLY A 61 4.04 3.70 -2.84
CA GLY A 61 2.94 3.28 -1.99
C GLY A 61 2.43 4.45 -1.16
N GLU A 62 1.12 4.67 -1.14
CA GLU A 62 0.46 5.59 -0.23
C GLU A 62 -0.57 4.83 0.60
N LEU A 63 -0.33 4.76 1.91
CA LEU A 63 -1.26 4.15 2.85
C LEU A 63 -1.95 5.22 3.67
N VAL A 64 -3.28 5.20 3.65
CA VAL A 64 -4.12 6.04 4.49
C VAL A 64 -4.95 5.18 5.43
N SER A 65 -5.00 5.51 6.72
CA SER A 65 -5.90 4.86 7.67
C SER A 65 -6.42 5.83 8.72
N VAL A 66 -7.66 5.61 9.15
CA VAL A 66 -8.26 6.28 10.31
C VAL A 66 -7.68 5.68 11.60
N GLY A 67 -6.57 6.23 12.09
CA GLY A 67 -5.86 5.71 13.25
C GLY A 67 -5.17 4.35 13.04
N GLY A 68 -4.44 3.88 14.05
CA GLY A 68 -3.65 2.64 14.01
C GLY A 68 -2.28 2.77 13.34
N LEU A 69 -1.87 3.99 12.99
CA LEU A 69 -0.56 4.28 12.41
C LEU A 69 0.37 4.89 13.47
N ASN A 70 1.59 4.39 13.53
CA ASN A 70 2.67 4.88 14.38
C ASN A 70 4.02 4.51 13.72
N SER A 71 5.13 5.00 14.27
CA SER A 71 6.46 4.80 13.66
C SER A 71 6.80 3.32 13.40
N ASP A 72 6.49 2.43 14.34
CA ASP A 72 6.81 1.00 14.21
C ASP A 72 5.91 0.29 13.20
N VAL A 73 4.61 0.60 13.21
CA VAL A 73 3.63 0.10 12.24
C VAL A 73 4.02 0.56 10.83
N ASN A 74 4.40 1.84 10.67
CA ASN A 74 4.80 2.39 9.39
C ASN A 74 6.04 1.67 8.83
N LYS A 75 7.07 1.43 9.67
CA LYS A 75 8.26 0.66 9.25
C LYS A 75 7.91 -0.77 8.81
N LYS A 76 7.04 -1.45 9.56
CA LYS A 76 6.59 -2.81 9.23
C LYS A 76 5.81 -2.85 7.92
N LEU A 77 4.90 -1.89 7.70
CA LEU A 77 4.14 -1.76 6.46
C LEU A 77 5.05 -1.50 5.27
N SER A 78 5.93 -0.49 5.35
CA SER A 78 6.85 -0.18 4.25
C SER A 78 7.72 -1.38 3.89
N SER A 79 8.23 -2.11 4.89
CA SER A 79 9.04 -3.33 4.66
C SER A 79 8.23 -4.46 4.02
N ALA A 80 7.00 -4.70 4.50
CA ALA A 80 6.13 -5.74 3.96
C ALA A 80 5.73 -5.45 2.50
N ILE A 81 5.30 -4.23 2.20
CA ILE A 81 4.92 -3.84 0.83
C ILE A 81 6.14 -3.88 -0.10
N ALA A 82 7.30 -3.38 0.32
CA ALA A 82 8.51 -3.46 -0.50
C ALA A 82 8.92 -4.91 -0.79
N THR A 83 8.72 -5.84 0.15
CA THR A 83 8.98 -7.27 -0.05
C THR A 83 8.01 -7.91 -1.06
N ILE A 84 6.73 -7.55 -1.01
CA ILE A 84 5.75 -8.03 -1.99
C ILE A 84 6.10 -7.53 -3.39
N LEU A 85 6.42 -6.24 -3.54
CA LEU A 85 6.73 -5.66 -4.85
C LEU A 85 8.08 -6.16 -5.41
N GLU A 86 9.06 -6.43 -4.56
CA GLU A 86 10.31 -7.07 -4.98
C GLU A 86 10.05 -8.50 -5.49
N SER A 87 9.28 -9.30 -4.76
CA SER A 87 9.04 -10.70 -5.12
C SER A 87 8.11 -10.88 -6.33
N LYS A 88 7.12 -9.99 -6.51
CA LYS A 88 6.09 -10.13 -7.54
C LYS A 88 6.34 -9.29 -8.79
N LEU A 89 7.02 -8.15 -8.65
CA LEU A 89 7.25 -7.18 -9.73
C LEU A 89 8.75 -6.92 -9.99
N SER A 90 9.65 -7.54 -9.24
CA SER A 90 11.10 -7.33 -9.35
C SER A 90 11.52 -5.86 -9.16
N VAL A 91 10.73 -5.08 -8.42
CA VAL A 91 11.07 -3.71 -8.05
C VAL A 91 12.02 -3.75 -6.85
N PRO A 92 13.23 -3.17 -6.93
CA PRO A 92 14.16 -3.17 -5.79
C PRO A 92 13.56 -2.47 -4.58
N LYS A 93 13.69 -3.07 -3.38
CA LYS A 93 13.20 -2.47 -2.11
C LYS A 93 13.66 -1.02 -1.89
N SER A 94 14.87 -0.68 -2.33
CA SER A 94 15.44 0.68 -2.25
C SER A 94 14.72 1.71 -3.11
N ARG A 95 13.90 1.28 -4.06
CA ARG A 95 13.12 2.10 -4.99
C ARG A 95 11.61 2.00 -4.75
N VAL A 96 11.21 1.62 -3.54
CA VAL A 96 9.81 1.58 -3.07
C VAL A 96 9.60 2.55 -1.91
N PRO A 97 9.60 3.88 -2.15
CA PRO A 97 9.12 4.82 -1.15
C PRO A 97 7.65 4.53 -0.81
N THR A 98 7.38 4.26 0.48
CA THR A 98 6.02 4.12 1.00
C THR A 98 5.72 5.32 1.90
N LEU A 99 4.78 6.16 1.49
CA LEU A 99 4.22 7.21 2.32
C LEU A 99 3.05 6.66 3.13
N VAL A 100 3.05 6.98 4.42
CA VAL A 100 2.02 6.54 5.37
C VAL A 100 1.39 7.77 6.00
N GLY A 101 0.14 8.04 5.66
CA GLY A 101 -0.64 9.19 6.11
C GLY A 101 -1.72 8.79 7.11
N MET A 102 -1.79 9.50 8.24
CA MET A 102 -2.88 9.33 9.21
C MET A 102 -4.01 10.32 8.92
N VAL A 103 -5.23 9.82 8.73
CA VAL A 103 -6.42 10.68 8.62
C VAL A 103 -7.08 10.80 9.98
N PRO A 104 -7.28 12.01 10.51
CA PRO A 104 -8.01 12.20 11.75
C PRO A 104 -9.49 11.84 11.55
N PRO A 105 -10.15 11.21 12.55
CA PRO A 105 -11.55 10.80 12.44
C PRO A 105 -12.52 11.94 12.09
N SER A 106 -12.23 13.16 12.52
CA SER A 106 -13.05 14.35 12.23
C SER A 106 -13.04 14.78 10.76
N LYS A 107 -12.09 14.30 9.96
CA LYS A 107 -11.95 14.61 8.54
C LYS A 107 -12.31 13.44 7.62
N SER A 108 -12.71 12.29 8.17
CA SER A 108 -13.20 11.18 7.35
C SER A 108 -14.69 11.35 7.08
N SER A 109 -15.07 11.60 5.82
CA SER A 109 -16.49 11.63 5.38
C SER A 109 -17.12 10.23 5.26
N PHE A 110 -16.49 9.21 5.83
CA PHE A 110 -17.03 7.85 5.88
C PHE A 110 -18.23 7.84 6.83
N SER A 111 -19.35 7.23 6.39
CA SER A 111 -20.54 7.09 7.24
C SER A 111 -20.15 6.41 8.56
N LEU A 112 -20.52 7.03 9.69
CA LEU A 112 -20.17 6.57 11.04
C LEU A 112 -20.59 5.12 11.32
N GLU A 113 -21.60 4.61 10.60
CA GLU A 113 -22.07 3.22 10.68
C GLU A 113 -21.01 2.19 10.32
N LEU A 114 -20.08 2.53 9.41
CA LEU A 114 -19.04 1.61 8.92
C LEU A 114 -17.84 1.54 9.88
N LEU A 115 -17.72 2.48 10.84
CA LEU A 115 -16.67 2.52 11.87
C LEU A 115 -17.06 1.80 13.17
N ALA A 116 -18.34 1.43 13.33
CA ALA A 116 -18.92 0.93 14.58
C ALA A 116 -19.07 -0.61 14.67
N THR A 117 -18.56 -1.37 13.70
CA THR A 117 -18.57 -2.84 13.68
C THR A 117 -17.17 -3.42 13.55
#